data_AF-A0A3C0MDM1-F1
#
_entry.id   AF-A0A3C0MDM1-F1
#
_cell.length_a   1.000
_cell.length_b   1.000
_cell.length_c   1.000
_cell.angle_alpha   90.00
_cell.angle_beta   90.00
_cell.angle_gamma   90.00
#
_symmetry.space_group_name_H-M   'P 1'
#
loop_
_entity.id
_entity.type
_entity.pdbx_description
1 polymer ?
#
loop_
_entity_poly.entity_id
_entity_poly.type
_entity_poly.pdbx_seq_one_letter_code
_entity_poly.pdbx_strand_id
1 'polypeptide(L)' 'MTFTRLRLSGFKSFVEPTELPIEPGLTGVVGPNGCGKS' A
#
# COMPACT_ATOMS: atom_id res chain seq x y z
N MET A 1 -7.87 -15.24 8.88
CA MET A 1 -8.14 -13.85 8.47
C MET A 1 -7.21 -13.52 7.32
N THR A 2 -7.74 -13.07 6.18
CA THR A 2 -6.95 -12.75 4.99
C THR A 2 -7.22 -11.29 4.61
N PHE A 3 -6.18 -10.51 4.40
CA PHE A 3 -6.31 -9.13 3.91
C PHE A 3 -6.46 -9.13 2.40
N THR A 4 -7.46 -8.43 1.88
CA THR A 4 -7.76 -8.36 0.44
C THR A 4 -7.51 -6.97 -0.14
N ARG A 5 -7.39 -5.95 0.70
CA ARG A 5 -7.21 -4.55 0.29
C ARG A 5 -6.66 -3.70 1.42
N LEU A 6 -5.83 -2.73 1.07
CA LEU A 6 -5.36 -1.66 1.94
C LEU A 6 -5.79 -0.32 1.36
N ARG A 7 -6.42 0.54 2.16
CA ARG A 7 -6.78 1.91 1.79
C ARG A 7 -6.04 2.88 2.68
N LEU A 8 -5.29 3.80 2.08
CA LEU A 8 -4.50 4.81 2.76
C LEU A 8 -5.01 6.19 2.34
N SER A 9 -5.21 7.08 3.30
CA SER A 9 -5.64 8.46 3.05
C SER A 9 -5.13 9.35 4.17
N GLY A 10 -4.41 10.41 3.84
CA GLY A 10 -3.81 11.33 4.81
C GLY A 10 -2.77 10.67 5.74
N PHE A 11 -2.19 9.53 5.36
CA PHE A 11 -1.25 8.78 6.20
C PHE A 11 0.17 8.87 5.66
N LYS A 12 1.10 9.39 6.47
CA LYS A 12 2.51 9.61 6.08
C LYS A 12 2.58 10.36 4.74
N SER A 13 3.22 9.76 3.74
CA SER A 13 3.38 10.32 2.40
C SER A 13 2.16 10.10 1.49
N PHE A 14 1.14 9.34 1.91
CA PHE A 14 -0.10 9.11 1.17
C PHE A 14 -1.13 10.20 1.47
N VAL A 15 -0.88 11.41 0.95
CA VAL A 15 -1.79 12.56 1.11
C VAL A 15 -3.12 12.27 0.41
N GLU A 16 -3.04 11.84 -0.85
CA GLU A 16 -4.21 11.45 -1.64
C GLU A 16 -4.67 10.02 -1.33
N PRO A 17 -5.99 9.74 -1.38
CA PRO A 17 -6.52 8.41 -1.21
C PRO A 17 -5.88 7.40 -2.18
N THR A 18 -5.31 6.34 -1.64
CA THR A 18 -4.66 5.27 -2.40
C THR A 18 -5.24 3.93 -2.00
N GLU A 19 -5.52 3.08 -2.99
CA GLU A 19 -6.07 1.75 -2.79
C GLU A 19 -5.13 0.69 -3.37
N LEU A 20 -4.76 -0.27 -2.54
CA LEU A 20 -3.82 -1.34 -2.85
C LEU A 20 -4.58 -2.67 -2.72
N PRO A 21 -5.00 -3.30 -3.82
CA PRO A 21 -5.55 -4.65 -3.78
C PRO A 21 -4.46 -5.64 -3.35
N ILE A 22 -4.84 -6.63 -2.54
CA ILE A 22 -3.97 -7.72 -2.11
C ILE A 22 -4.52 -9.00 -2.74
N GLU A 23 -3.78 -9.53 -3.70
CA GLU A 23 -4.15 -10.75 -4.40
C GLU A 23 -3.71 -12.00 -3.62
N PRO A 24 -4.32 -13.17 -3.88
CA PRO A 24 -3.90 -14.43 -3.27
C PRO A 24 -2.40 -14.70 -3.52
N GLY A 25 -1.70 -15.15 -2.48
CA GLY A 25 -0.27 -15.45 -2.56
C GLY A 25 0.60 -14.36 -1.94
N LEU A 26 1.65 -13.94 -2.65
CA LEU A 26 2.65 -12.99 -2.17
C LEU A 26 2.51 -11.65 -2.89
N THR A 27 2.19 -10.58 -2.17
CA THR A 27 2.20 -9.21 -2.68
C THR A 27 3.47 -8.49 -2.21
N GLY A 28 4.28 -7.99 -3.15
CA GLY A 28 5.49 -7.22 -2.85
C GLY A 28 5.29 -5.73 -3.11
N VAL A 29 5.73 -4.86 -2.18
CA VAL A 29 5.71 -3.40 -2.34
C VAL A 29 7.13 -2.93 -2.68
N VAL A 30 7.31 -2.32 -3.86
CA VAL A 30 8.61 -1.89 -4.38
C VAL A 30 8.57 -0.46 -4.89
N GLY A 31 9.72 0.20 -4.88
CA GLY A 31 9.88 1.57 -5.38
C GLY A 31 11.19 2.20 -4.88
N PRO A 32 11.54 3.39 -5.40
CA PRO A 32 12.73 4.13 -4.98
C PRO A 32 12.80 4.41 -3.46
N ASN A 33 13.96 4.83 -2.98
CA ASN A 33 14.08 5.26 -1.58
C ASN A 33 13.33 6.57 -1.35
N GLY A 34 12.59 6.65 -0.23
CA GLY A 34 11.77 7.81 0.11
C GLY A 34 10.39 7.86 -0.55
N CYS A 35 10.02 6.91 -1.41
CA CYS A 35 8.73 6.95 -2.14
C CYS A 35 7.49 6.53 -1.30
N GLY A 36 7.65 6.31 0.01
CA GLY A 36 6.53 5.91 0.88
C GLY A 36 6.25 4.40 0.97
N LYS A 37 7.17 3.54 0.51
CA LYS A 37 7.03 2.06 0.62
C LYS A 37 7.12 1.48 2.04
N SER A 38 7.18 2.31 3.10
CA SER A 38 7.43 1.88 4.49
C SER A 38 6.58 2.64 5.52
#